data_AF-A0A4U8SC08-F1
#
_entry.id   AF-A0A4U8SC08-F1
#
_cell.length_a   1.000
_cell.length_b   1.000
_cell.length_c   1.000
_cell.angle_alpha   90.00
_cell.angle_beta   90.00
_cell.angle_gamma   90.00
#
_symmetry.space_group_name_H-M   'P 1'
#
loop_
_entity.id
_entity.type
_entity.pdbx_description
1 polymer ?
#
loop_
_entity_poly.entity_id
_entity_poly.type
_entity_poly.pdbx_seq_one_letter_code
_entity_poly.pdbx_strand_id
1 'polypeptide(L)'
;MQTEKRKVTYWGGYWDSEKRFEFRLENFSCKEEVCPFYIKALAQYKQYNVVLNENYLFGPDVSIWDFTINDLSCFWIWETDAWRSRIKVNGNPSSLKRETLEKIMQDLCDILNALIENEELIPDTTR
;
A
#
# COMPACT_ATOMS: atom_id res chain seq x y z
N MET A 1 -24.46 2.10 18.51
CA MET A 1 -23.09 1.63 18.74
C MET A 1 -22.25 2.15 17.61
N GLN A 2 -21.30 3.06 17.85
CA GLN A 2 -20.26 3.34 16.87
C GLN A 2 -19.38 2.09 16.83
N THR A 3 -19.41 1.35 15.73
CA THR A 3 -18.42 0.31 15.47
C THR A 3 -17.08 1.02 15.47
N GLU A 4 -16.19 0.73 16.44
CA GLU A 4 -14.83 1.24 16.40
C GLU A 4 -14.22 0.84 15.05
N LYS A 5 -14.02 1.82 14.16
CA LYS A 5 -13.36 1.57 12.88
C LYS A 5 -11.95 1.08 13.21
N ARG A 6 -11.65 -0.18 12.88
CA ARG A 6 -10.31 -0.73 13.07
C ARG A 6 -9.31 0.10 12.27
N LYS A 7 -8.24 0.54 12.92
CA LYS A 7 -7.18 1.30 12.26
C LYS A 7 -6.50 0.45 11.19
N VAL A 8 -6.20 1.09 10.07
CA VAL A 8 -5.32 0.54 9.04
C VAL A 8 -3.94 0.41 9.64
N THR A 9 -3.39 -0.80 9.58
CA THR A 9 -2.03 -1.10 10.01
C THR A 9 -1.32 -1.89 8.90
N TYR A 10 -0.05 -2.23 9.10
CA TYR A 10 0.66 -3.11 8.20
C TYR A 10 1.40 -4.21 8.96
N TRP A 11 1.63 -5.32 8.29
CA TRP A 11 2.66 -6.28 8.67
C TRP A 11 3.47 -6.62 7.43
N GLY A 12 4.72 -6.98 7.63
CA GLY A 12 5.62 -7.25 6.52
C GLY A 12 7.06 -7.37 6.97
N GLY A 13 7.93 -7.57 6.00
CA GLY A 13 9.33 -7.83 6.24
C GLY A 13 10.00 -8.47 5.04
N TYR A 14 11.26 -8.88 5.26
CA TYR A 14 11.95 -9.73 4.31
C TYR A 14 11.51 -11.19 4.49
N TRP A 15 11.10 -11.81 3.39
CA TRP A 15 10.72 -13.21 3.35
C TRP A 15 11.86 -14.00 2.72
N ASP A 16 12.65 -14.66 3.56
CA ASP A 16 13.83 -15.44 3.13
C ASP A 16 13.48 -16.52 2.10
N SER A 17 12.33 -17.19 2.26
CA SER A 17 11.86 -18.25 1.37
C SER A 17 11.57 -17.77 -0.05
N GLU A 18 11.16 -16.51 -0.18
CA GLU A 18 10.76 -15.91 -1.47
C GLU A 18 11.77 -14.87 -1.96
N LYS A 19 12.84 -14.65 -1.19
CA LYS A 19 13.90 -13.66 -1.42
C LYS A 19 13.34 -12.29 -1.79
N ARG A 20 12.27 -11.86 -1.11
CA ARG A 20 11.58 -10.61 -1.42
C ARG A 20 11.16 -9.86 -0.15
N PHE A 21 11.06 -8.55 -0.28
CA PHE A 21 10.49 -7.69 0.75
C PHE A 21 9.04 -7.35 0.38
N GLU A 22 8.10 -7.64 1.27
CA GLU A 22 6.68 -7.28 1.08
C GLU A 22 6.04 -6.77 2.36
N PHE A 23 5.05 -5.90 2.18
CA PHE A 23 4.14 -5.43 3.20
C PHE A 23 2.70 -5.71 2.80
N ARG A 24 1.88 -6.00 3.80
CA ARG A 24 0.44 -6.22 3.68
C ARG A 24 -0.26 -5.18 4.54
N LEU A 25 -1.24 -4.51 3.95
CA LEU A 25 -2.11 -3.60 4.67
C LEU A 25 -3.22 -4.43 5.34
N GLU A 26 -3.39 -4.21 6.63
CA GLU A 26 -4.43 -4.85 7.45
C GLU A 26 -5.55 -3.86 7.74
N ASN A 27 -6.76 -4.40 7.88
CA ASN A 27 -7.99 -3.61 8.02
C ASN A 27 -8.18 -2.57 6.89
N PHE A 28 -7.60 -2.84 5.72
CA PHE A 28 -7.69 -1.98 4.56
C PHE A 28 -8.21 -2.76 3.35
N SER A 29 -9.46 -2.46 2.99
CA SER A 29 -10.12 -2.97 1.80
C SER A 29 -10.54 -1.78 0.96
N CYS A 30 -10.19 -1.82 -0.33
CA CYS A 30 -10.59 -0.78 -1.28
C CYS A 30 -10.92 -1.40 -2.63
N LYS A 31 -11.67 -0.66 -3.45
CA LYS A 31 -11.90 -1.05 -4.85
C LYS A 31 -10.59 -0.99 -5.64
N GLU A 32 -10.45 -1.86 -6.62
CA GLU A 32 -9.30 -1.88 -7.53
C GLU A 32 -8.96 -0.49 -8.09
N GLU A 33 -9.96 0.22 -8.60
CA GLU A 33 -9.84 1.53 -9.25
C GLU A 33 -9.24 2.63 -8.37
N VAL A 34 -9.31 2.49 -7.04
CA VAL A 34 -8.84 3.51 -6.11
C VAL A 34 -7.41 3.31 -5.60
N CYS A 35 -6.81 2.13 -5.82
CA CYS A 35 -5.46 1.80 -5.35
C CYS A 35 -4.40 2.85 -5.73
N PRO A 36 -4.36 3.37 -6.98
CA PRO A 36 -3.36 4.37 -7.37
C PRO A 36 -3.48 5.72 -6.66
N PHE A 37 -4.67 6.09 -6.19
CA PHE A 37 -4.89 7.37 -5.52
C PHE A 37 -4.25 7.41 -4.13
N TYR A 38 -4.28 6.29 -3.40
CA TYR A 38 -3.68 6.21 -2.07
C TYR A 38 -2.16 6.29 -2.09
N ILE A 39 -1.54 5.76 -3.15
CA ILE A 39 -0.10 5.89 -3.37
C ILE A 39 0.26 7.36 -3.65
N LYS A 40 -0.54 8.05 -4.46
CA LYS A 40 -0.36 9.49 -4.72
C LYS A 40 -0.55 10.35 -3.47
N ALA A 41 -1.34 9.91 -2.50
CA ALA A 41 -1.50 10.62 -1.23
C ALA A 41 -0.17 10.71 -0.45
N LEU A 42 0.76 9.76 -0.61
CA LEU A 42 2.10 9.89 -0.03
C LEU A 42 2.87 11.12 -0.54
N ALA A 43 2.74 11.45 -1.83
CA ALA A 43 3.32 12.68 -2.37
C ALA A 43 2.64 13.94 -1.83
N GLN A 44 1.32 13.91 -1.69
CA GLN A 44 0.53 15.06 -1.27
C GLN A 44 0.72 15.41 0.22
N TYR A 45 0.69 14.40 1.10
CA TYR A 45 0.65 14.63 2.56
C TYR A 45 2.02 14.55 3.23
N LYS A 46 3.00 13.87 2.62
CA LYS A 46 4.32 13.60 3.24
C LYS A 46 5.50 13.98 2.34
N GLN A 47 5.26 14.65 1.21
CA GLN A 47 6.28 15.15 0.27
C GLN A 47 7.23 14.08 -0.27
N TYR A 48 6.76 12.83 -0.36
CA TYR A 48 7.50 11.78 -1.06
C TYR A 48 7.52 12.05 -2.58
N ASN A 49 8.65 11.76 -3.24
CA ASN A 49 8.68 11.76 -4.71
C ASN A 49 8.04 10.47 -5.21
N VAL A 50 6.76 10.53 -5.58
CA VAL A 50 5.99 9.38 -6.05
C VAL A 50 5.71 9.50 -7.55
N VAL A 51 6.13 8.50 -8.31
CA VAL A 51 5.84 8.40 -9.75
C VAL A 51 5.07 7.10 -9.98
N LEU A 52 3.84 7.20 -10.49
CA LEU A 52 3.14 6.02 -11.02
C LEU A 52 3.69 5.73 -12.40
N ASN A 53 4.25 4.54 -12.60
CA ASN A 53 4.72 4.12 -13.92
C ASN A 53 3.51 3.70 -14.77
N GLU A 54 3.57 3.94 -16.07
CA GLU A 54 2.46 3.62 -17.00
C GLU A 54 2.22 2.11 -17.16
N ASN A 55 3.11 1.27 -16.61
CA ASN A 55 2.97 -0.17 -16.64
C ASN A 55 2.01 -0.63 -15.53
N TYR A 56 0.77 -0.88 -15.93
CA TYR A 56 -0.24 -1.57 -15.12
C TYR A 56 -0.58 -2.92 -15.75
N LEU A 57 -0.71 -3.95 -14.91
CA LEU A 57 -1.23 -5.25 -15.32
C LEU A 57 -2.59 -5.43 -14.65
N PHE A 58 -3.64 -5.32 -15.44
CA PHE A 58 -5.00 -5.62 -15.00
C PHE A 58 -5.34 -7.07 -15.35
N GLY A 59 -5.68 -7.84 -14.33
CA GLY A 59 -6.13 -9.22 -14.46
C GLY A 59 -7.50 -9.41 -13.80
N PRO A 60 -8.21 -10.51 -14.11
CA PRO A 60 -9.51 -10.80 -13.51
C PRO A 60 -9.43 -10.98 -11.97
N ASP A 61 -8.31 -11.53 -11.48
CA ASP A 61 -8.14 -11.88 -10.07
C ASP A 61 -7.09 -11.01 -9.35
N VAL A 62 -6.20 -10.38 -10.11
CA VAL A 62 -5.07 -9.61 -9.59
C VAL A 62 -4.80 -8.41 -10.48
N SER A 63 -4.64 -7.25 -9.84
CA SER A 63 -4.20 -6.02 -10.50
C SER A 63 -2.93 -5.49 -9.86
N ILE A 64 -1.99 -5.09 -10.71
CA ILE A 64 -0.65 -4.68 -10.32
C ILE A 64 -0.35 -3.29 -10.89
N TRP A 65 0.03 -2.36 -10.02
CA TRP A 65 0.54 -1.05 -10.41
C TRP A 65 2.02 -0.94 -10.07
N ASP A 66 2.83 -0.58 -11.05
CA ASP A 66 4.23 -0.21 -10.87
C ASP A 66 4.32 1.27 -10.47
N PHE A 67 5.12 1.56 -9.44
CA PHE A 67 5.37 2.92 -9.00
C PHE A 67 6.76 3.05 -8.38
N THR A 68 7.24 4.29 -8.26
CA THR A 68 8.48 4.62 -7.59
C THR A 68 8.24 5.59 -6.42
N ILE A 69 8.88 5.37 -5.27
CA ILE A 69 8.88 6.31 -4.13
C ILE A 69 10.33 6.62 -3.75
N ASN A 70 10.75 7.89 -3.83
CA ASN A 70 12.13 8.31 -3.51
C ASN A 70 13.18 7.36 -4.15
N ASP A 71 13.01 7.08 -5.44
CA ASP A 71 13.87 6.18 -6.24
C ASP A 71 13.70 4.67 -5.98
N LEU A 72 12.76 4.27 -5.13
CA LEU A 72 12.43 2.88 -4.85
C LEU A 72 11.36 2.36 -5.78
N SER A 73 11.70 1.43 -6.67
CA SER A 73 10.72 0.73 -7.50
C SER A 73 9.89 -0.22 -6.64
N CYS A 74 8.57 -0.12 -6.76
CA CYS A 74 7.58 -0.81 -5.97
C CYS A 74 6.42 -1.29 -6.84
N PHE A 75 5.73 -2.33 -6.38
CA PHE A 75 4.50 -2.84 -6.96
C PHE A 75 3.39 -2.82 -5.91
N TRP A 76 2.25 -2.25 -6.27
CA TRP A 76 1.02 -2.44 -5.51
C TRP A 76 0.26 -3.58 -6.15
N ILE A 77 -0.06 -4.61 -5.37
CA ILE A 77 -0.76 -5.80 -5.81
C ILE A 77 -2.10 -5.82 -5.08
N TRP A 78 -3.18 -5.71 -5.84
CA TRP A 78 -4.55 -5.85 -5.35
C TRP A 78 -5.10 -7.21 -5.80
N GLU A 79 -5.65 -7.99 -4.88
CA GLU A 79 -6.19 -9.33 -5.14
C GLU A 79 -7.70 -9.34 -4.92
N THR A 80 -8.48 -9.69 -5.95
CA THR A 80 -9.96 -9.72 -5.94
C THR A 80 -10.51 -10.63 -4.84
N ASP A 81 -9.94 -11.83 -4.71
CA ASP A 81 -10.46 -12.91 -3.85
C ASP A 81 -10.43 -12.54 -2.36
N ALA A 82 -9.39 -11.78 -2.00
CA ALA A 82 -9.11 -11.43 -0.62
C ALA A 82 -9.44 -9.96 -0.31
N TRP A 83 -9.72 -9.14 -1.34
CA TRP A 83 -9.78 -7.67 -1.24
C TRP A 83 -8.54 -7.08 -0.56
N ARG A 84 -7.40 -7.76 -0.73
CA ARG A 84 -6.15 -7.44 -0.05
C ARG A 84 -5.26 -6.60 -0.94
N SER A 85 -4.67 -5.59 -0.33
CA SER A 85 -3.61 -4.80 -0.94
C SER A 85 -2.27 -5.17 -0.33
N ARG A 86 -1.29 -5.41 -1.20
CA ARG A 86 0.10 -5.69 -0.81
C ARG A 86 1.02 -4.75 -1.55
N ILE A 87 2.08 -4.33 -0.88
CA ILE A 87 3.14 -3.53 -1.48
C ILE A 87 4.41 -4.36 -1.47
N LYS A 88 4.95 -4.60 -2.66
CA LYS A 88 6.22 -5.29 -2.87
C LYS A 88 7.26 -4.28 -3.31
N VAL A 89 8.46 -4.38 -2.76
CA VAL A 89 9.60 -3.56 -3.21
C VAL A 89 10.41 -4.37 -4.21
N ASN A 90 10.79 -3.74 -5.32
CA ASN A 90 11.63 -4.35 -6.35
C ASN A 90 13.11 -4.18 -5.98
N GLY A 91 13.87 -5.27 -6.00
CA GLY A 91 15.30 -5.26 -5.64
C GLY A 91 15.60 -5.90 -4.27
N ASN A 92 16.90 -5.99 -3.97
CA ASN A 92 17.37 -6.62 -2.74
C ASN A 92 17.29 -5.61 -1.58
N PRO A 93 16.52 -5.90 -0.52
CA PRO A 93 16.46 -5.03 0.65
C PRO A 93 17.80 -4.91 1.37
N SER A 94 18.81 -5.75 1.10
CA SER A 94 20.15 -5.57 1.68
C SER A 94 20.84 -4.27 1.25
N SER A 95 20.43 -3.66 0.12
CA SER A 95 20.89 -2.32 -0.30
C SER A 95 19.94 -1.19 0.12
N LEU A 96 18.77 -1.52 0.67
CA LEU A 96 17.73 -0.59 1.07
C LEU A 96 17.63 -0.56 2.59
N LYS A 97 17.71 0.62 3.20
CA LYS A 97 17.53 0.71 4.65
C LYS A 97 16.10 0.28 4.99
N ARG A 98 15.95 -0.91 5.60
CA ARG A 98 14.67 -1.47 6.08
C ARG A 98 13.83 -0.42 6.83
N GLU A 99 14.48 0.39 7.65
CA GLU A 99 13.88 1.51 8.39
C GLU A 99 13.18 2.53 7.47
N THR A 100 13.75 2.81 6.30
CA THR A 100 13.13 3.70 5.30
C THR A 100 11.84 3.10 4.75
N LEU A 101 11.84 1.80 4.46
CA LEU A 101 10.65 1.11 3.97
C LEU A 101 9.55 1.03 5.03
N GLU A 102 9.90 0.67 6.26
CA GLU A 102 8.97 0.64 7.40
C GLU A 102 8.39 2.04 7.67
N LYS A 103 9.20 3.10 7.55
CA LYS A 103 8.71 4.48 7.66
C LYS A 103 7.72 4.85 6.57
N ILE A 104 7.99 4.53 5.30
CA ILE A 104 7.07 4.83 4.19
C ILE A 104 5.74 4.10 4.40
N MET A 105 5.77 2.85 4.86
CA MET A 105 4.54 2.09 5.14
C MET A 105 3.77 2.65 6.33
N GLN A 106 4.47 3.05 7.40
CA GLN A 106 3.82 3.71 8.53
C GLN A 106 3.16 5.02 8.11
N ASP A 107 3.86 5.85 7.33
CA ASP A 107 3.31 7.11 6.80
C ASP A 107 2.08 6.85 5.91
N LEU A 108 2.09 5.78 5.10
CA LEU A 108 0.93 5.38 4.30
C LEU A 108 -0.26 5.00 5.20
N CYS A 109 -0.04 4.17 6.24
CA CYS A 109 -1.11 3.83 7.18
C CYS A 109 -1.65 5.06 7.90
N ASP A 110 -0.79 6.00 8.31
CA ASP A 110 -1.20 7.24 8.97
C ASP A 110 -2.08 8.10 8.05
N ILE A 111 -1.70 8.24 6.77
CA ILE A 111 -2.51 8.94 5.76
C ILE A 111 -3.85 8.23 5.57
N LEU A 112 -3.85 6.91 5.37
CA LEU A 112 -5.07 6.15 5.16
C LEU A 112 -6.03 6.30 6.34
N ASN A 113 -5.52 6.23 7.58
CA ASN A 113 -6.33 6.46 8.78
C ASN A 113 -6.87 7.89 8.83
N ALA A 114 -6.06 8.90 8.52
CA ALA A 114 -6.52 10.29 8.50
C ALA A 114 -7.62 10.53 7.44
N LEU A 115 -7.50 9.94 6.25
CA LEU A 115 -8.53 10.01 5.21
C LEU A 115 -9.82 9.31 5.64
N ILE A 116 -9.73 8.20 6.39
CA ILE A 116 -10.90 7.48 6.95
C ILE A 116 -11.59 8.30 8.04
N GLU A 117 -10.81 8.96 8.90
CA GLU A 117 -11.30 9.84 9.96
C GLU A 117 -11.99 11.09 9.39
N ASN A 118 -11.49 11.63 8.29
CA ASN A 118 -12.07 12.78 7.58
C ASN A 118 -13.21 12.42 6.62
N GLU A 119 -13.61 11.13 6.53
CA GLU A 119 -14.62 10.61 5.60
C GLU A 119 -14.28 10.82 4.10
N GLU A 120 -13.03 11.16 3.79
CA GLU A 120 -12.48 11.24 2.43
C GLU A 120 -12.19 9.85 1.85
N LEU A 121 -12.10 8.84 2.72
CA LEU A 121 -11.98 7.43 2.39
C LEU A 121 -13.08 6.67 3.14
N ILE A 122 -13.97 6.00 2.40
CA ILE A 122 -14.93 5.05 2.97
C ILE A 122 -14.34 3.66 2.76
N PRO A 123 -13.70 3.05 3.78
CA PRO A 123 -13.19 1.70 3.64
C PRO A 123 -14.40 0.78 3.52
N ASP A 124 -14.30 -0.26 2.71
CA ASP A 124 -15.37 -1.24 2.62
C ASP A 124 -15.39 -2.05 3.92
N THR A 125 -16.24 -1.62 4.88
CA THR A 125 -16.37 -2.25 6.21
C THR A 125 -17.37 -3.41 6.21
N THR A 126 -17.78 -3.89 5.04
CA THR A 126 -18.84 -4.90 4.92
C THR A 126 -18.31 -6.31 5.22
N ARG A 127 -17.81 -6.55 6.44
CA ARG A 127 -17.63 -7.87 7.06
C ARG A 127 -17.79 -7.82 8.58
#